data_AF-A0AAW0JE77-F1
#
_entry.id   AF-A0AAW0JE77-F1
#
_cell.length_a   1.000
_cell.length_b   1.000
_cell.length_c   1.000
_cell.angle_alpha   90.00
_cell.angle_beta   90.00
_cell.angle_gamma   90.00
#
_symmetry.space_group_name_H-M   'P 1'
#
loop_
_entity.id
_entity.type
_entity.pdbx_description
1 polymer ?
#
loop_
_entity_poly.entity_id
_entity_poly.type
_entity_poly.pdbx_seq_one_letter_code
_entity_poly.pdbx_strand_id
1 'polypeptide(L)' 'MKKGCLILGATRDVSTCSENDCCSLLHLINVTTGKHNVKLAANVHPLEVFVAESYYSKQYLDGFKWLSQFI' A
#
# COMPACT_ATOMS: atom_id res chain seq x y z
N MET A 1 2.33 18.65 -8.12
CA MET A 1 2.67 17.32 -7.57
C MET A 1 1.56 16.34 -7.92
N LYS A 2 1.91 15.11 -8.34
CA LYS A 2 0.95 14.00 -8.39
C LYS A 2 0.73 13.52 -6.96
N LYS A 3 -0.53 13.41 -6.53
CA LYS A 3 -0.87 12.88 -5.20
C LYS A 3 -0.53 11.39 -5.17
N GLY A 4 0.10 10.88 -4.11
CA GLY A 4 0.23 9.43 -3.92
C GLY A 4 -1.11 8.80 -3.50
N CYS A 5 -1.33 7.55 -3.87
CA CYS A 5 -2.49 6.77 -3.45
C CYS A 5 -2.05 5.61 -2.53
N LEU A 6 -2.60 5.56 -1.33
CA LEU A 6 -2.38 4.48 -0.37
C LEU A 6 -3.70 3.73 -0.17
N ILE A 7 -3.68 2.42 -0.41
CA ILE A 7 -4.82 1.54 -0.13
C ILE A 7 -4.53 0.76 1.14
N LEU A 8 -5.43 0.85 2.12
CA LEU A 8 -5.33 0.16 3.40
C LEU A 8 -6.39 -0.95 3.46
N GLY A 9 -5.94 -2.20 3.46
CA GLY A 9 -6.78 -3.36 3.74
C GLY A 9 -6.83 -3.60 5.24
N ALA A 10 -8.03 -3.62 5.82
CA ALA A 10 -8.23 -4.00 7.21
C ALA A 10 -8.77 -5.43 7.26
N THR A 11 -8.13 -6.29 8.06
CA THR A 11 -8.59 -7.67 8.29
C THR A 11 -8.62 -7.99 9.78
N ARG A 12 -9.42 -8.98 10.18
CA ARG A 12 -9.37 -9.52 11.55
C ARG A 12 -8.22 -10.51 11.73
N ASP A 13 -7.74 -11.09 10.62
CA ASP A 13 -6.68 -12.08 10.57
C ASP A 13 -5.97 -12.00 9.20
N VAL A 14 -4.69 -11.67 9.19
CA VAL A 14 -3.89 -11.51 7.96
C VAL A 14 -3.79 -12.83 7.17
N SER A 15 -3.94 -13.98 7.83
CA SER A 15 -3.95 -15.27 7.14
C SER A 15 -5.17 -15.48 6.23
N THR A 16 -6.23 -14.69 6.42
CA THR A 16 -7.47 -14.80 5.63
C THR A 16 -7.46 -13.97 4.34
N CYS A 17 -6.61 -12.95 4.27
CA CYS A 17 -6.46 -12.10 3.10
C CYS A 17 -5.12 -11.40 3.16
N SER A 18 -4.19 -11.84 2.32
CA SER A 18 -2.87 -11.24 2.19
C SER A 18 -2.92 -9.99 1.30
N GLU A 19 -1.83 -9.23 1.30
CA GLU A 19 -1.67 -8.08 0.40
C GLU A 19 -1.70 -8.51 -1.08
N ASN A 20 -1.16 -9.69 -1.38
CA ASN A 20 -1.20 -10.24 -2.73
C ASN A 20 -2.63 -10.60 -3.16
N ASP A 21 -3.46 -11.10 -2.25
CA ASP A 21 -4.87 -11.39 -2.52
C ASP A 21 -5.65 -10.09 -2.77
N CYS A 22 -5.41 -9.05 -1.97
CA CYS A 22 -5.96 -7.72 -2.19
C CYS A 22 -5.54 -7.15 -3.55
N CYS A 23 -4.25 -7.23 -3.89
CA CYS A 23 -3.76 -6.80 -5.20
C CYS A 23 -4.40 -7.60 -6.34
N SER A 24 -4.61 -8.90 -6.17
CA SER A 24 -5.27 -9.75 -7.17
C SER A 24 -6.72 -9.35 -7.39
N LEU A 25 -7.50 -9.20 -6.30
CA LEU A 25 -8.92 -8.84 -6.34
C LEU A 25 -9.16 -7.42 -6.88
N LEU A 26 -8.22 -6.50 -6.65
CA LEU A 26 -8.30 -5.12 -7.13
C LEU A 26 -7.61 -4.91 -8.48
N HIS A 27 -7.08 -5.96 -9.11
CA HIS A 27 -6.29 -5.91 -10.35
C HIS A 27 -5.08 -4.96 -10.28
N LEU A 28 -4.39 -4.96 -9.14
CA LEU A 28 -3.20 -4.14 -8.86
C LEU A 28 -1.88 -4.91 -8.97
N ILE A 29 -1.92 -6.19 -9.36
CA ILE A 29 -0.70 -6.97 -9.63
C ILE A 29 0.12 -6.24 -10.70
N ASN A 30 1.41 -6.00 -10.43
CA ASN A 30 2.34 -5.23 -11.27
C ASN A 30 1.95 -3.77 -11.53
N VAL A 31 0.94 -3.24 -10.83
CA VAL A 31 0.55 -1.82 -10.88
C VAL A 31 1.15 -1.06 -9.70
N THR A 32 1.31 -1.72 -8.55
CA THR A 32 1.92 -1.12 -7.37
C THR A 32 3.38 -0.76 -7.61
N THR A 33 3.88 0.20 -6.83
CA THR A 33 5.13 0.92 -7.12
C THR A 33 6.30 0.50 -6.24
N GLY A 34 6.06 -0.32 -5.22
CA GLY A 34 7.01 -0.81 -4.24
C GLY A 34 6.88 -0.09 -2.90
N LYS A 35 7.02 -0.85 -1.80
CA LYS A 35 6.82 -0.39 -0.41
C LYS A 35 8.01 0.31 0.23
N HIS A 36 9.17 0.22 -0.39
CA HIS A 36 10.41 0.75 0.17
C HIS A 36 10.62 2.22 -0.20
N ASN A 37 11.86 2.69 -0.08
CA ASN A 37 12.23 4.00 -0.60
C ASN A 37 12.34 3.91 -2.13
N VAL A 38 11.29 4.35 -2.82
CA VAL A 38 11.18 4.23 -4.28
C VAL A 38 11.39 5.59 -4.94
N LYS A 39 12.41 5.69 -5.79
CA LYS A 39 12.59 6.83 -6.69
C LYS A 39 11.75 6.60 -7.94
N LEU A 40 10.59 7.25 -8.00
CA LEU A 40 9.69 7.16 -9.14
C LEU A 40 10.08 8.15 -10.23
N ALA A 41 9.97 7.72 -11.50
CA ALA A 41 10.05 8.63 -12.63
C ALA A 41 8.86 9.61 -12.61
N ALA A 42 9.03 10.82 -13.15
CA ALA A 42 8.02 11.88 -13.12
C ALA A 42 6.62 11.47 -13.67
N ASN A 43 6.59 10.46 -14.53
CA ASN A 43 5.37 9.99 -15.17
C ASN A 43 4.62 8.89 -14.39
N VAL A 44 5.25 8.28 -13.38
CA VAL A 44 4.65 7.19 -12.58
C VAL A 44 3.84 7.78 -11.43
N HIS A 45 2.68 7.19 -11.15
CA HIS A 45 1.83 7.54 -10.02
C HIS A 45 2.15 6.62 -8.84
N PRO A 46 2.53 7.13 -7.66
CA PRO A 46 2.78 6.30 -6.49
C PRO A 46 1.48 5.61 -6.06
N LEU A 47 1.48 4.28 -6.05
CA LEU A 47 0.36 3.45 -5.60
C LEU A 47 0.89 2.25 -4.85
N GLU A 48 0.33 1.99 -3.66
CA GLU A 48 0.70 0.81 -2.88
C GLU A 48 -0.45 0.32 -1.99
N VAL A 49 -0.44 -0.98 -1.71
CA VAL A 49 -1.43 -1.66 -0.87
C VAL A 49 -0.75 -2.15 0.40
N PHE A 50 -1.26 -1.77 1.56
CA PHE A 50 -0.84 -2.31 2.86
C PHE A 50 -2.04 -3.00 3.50
N VAL A 51 -1.86 -4.24 3.95
CA VAL A 51 -2.88 -4.96 4.73
C VAL A 51 -2.42 -5.01 6.18
N ALA A 52 -3.31 -4.63 7.07
CA ALA A 52 -3.08 -4.60 8.49
C ALA A 52 -4.23 -5.27 9.24
N GLU A 53 -3.91 -5.87 10.38
CA GLU A 53 -4.94 -6.31 11.31
C GLU A 53 -5.64 -5.08 11.91
N SER A 54 -6.97 -5.10 11.97
CA SER A 54 -7.79 -3.96 12.44
C SER A 54 -7.41 -3.48 13.83
N TYR A 55 -6.86 -4.35 14.67
CA TYR A 55 -6.46 -4.05 16.04
C TYR A 55 -4.96 -3.65 16.17
N TYR A 56 -4.15 -3.85 15.13
CA TYR A 56 -2.72 -3.50 15.13
C TYR A 56 -2.47 -2.16 14.41
N SER A 57 -2.79 -1.07 15.11
CA SER A 57 -2.62 0.31 14.62
C SER A 57 -1.22 0.63 14.08
N LYS A 58 -0.17 -0.04 14.60
CA LYS A 58 1.22 0.15 14.15
C LYS A 58 1.45 -0.25 12.69
N GLN A 59 0.75 -1.27 12.17
CA GLN A 59 0.93 -1.73 10.79
C GLN A 59 0.43 -0.69 9.76
N TYR A 60 -0.56 0.12 10.12
CA TYR A 60 -1.02 1.23 9.28
C TYR A 60 0.04 2.34 9.17
N LEU A 61 0.87 2.53 10.19
CA LEU A 61 1.92 3.56 10.19
C LEU A 61 2.96 3.32 9.09
N ASP A 62 3.22 2.05 8.73
CA ASP A 62 4.15 1.74 7.64
C ASP A 62 3.61 2.25 6.28
N GLY A 63 2.31 2.14 6.05
CA GLY A 63 1.66 2.71 4.87
C GLY A 63 1.71 4.23 4.84
N PHE A 64 1.44 4.89 5.97
CA PHE A 64 1.56 6.36 6.06
C PHE A 64 3.00 6.84 5.89
N LYS A 65 3.97 6.12 6.47
CA LYS A 65 5.40 6.40 6.28
C LYS A 65 5.80 6.26 4.82
N TRP A 66 5.30 5.24 4.12
CA TRP A 66 5.50 5.10 2.68
C TRP A 66 4.92 6.29 1.90
N LEU A 67 3.67 6.67 2.19
CA LEU A 67 2.98 7.77 1.50
C LEU A 67 3.66 9.13 1.73
N SER A 68 4.26 9.35 2.91
CA SER A 68 4.94 10.59 3.28
C SER A 68 6.10 10.97 2.36
N GLN A 69 6.62 10.02 1.57
CA GLN A 69 7.65 10.27 0.56
C GLN A 69 7.13 11.09 -0.63
N PHE A 70 5.81 11.24 -0.77
CA PHE A 70 5.14 11.85 -1.92
C PHE A 70 4.21 13.02 -1.55
N ILE A 71 4.25 13.46 -0.28
CA ILE A 71 3.55 14.65 0.25
C ILE A 71 4.55 15.80 0.34
#